data_AF-A0A7C6LGP5-F1
#
_entry.id   AF-A0A7C6LGP5-F1
#
_cell.length_a   1.000
_cell.length_b   1.000
_cell.length_c   1.000
_cell.angle_alpha   90.00
_cell.angle_beta   90.00
_cell.angle_gamma   90.00
#
_symmetry.space_group_name_H-M   'P 1'
#
loop_
_entity.id
_entity.type
_entity.pdbx_description
1 polymer ?
#
loop_
_entity_poly.entity_id
_entity_poly.type
_entity_poly.pdbx_seq_one_letter_code
_entity_poly.pdbx_strand_id
1 'polypeptide(L)'
;MLAKTPAKIAGQKPRPSEARPDWRIALVGMGNELNGDDAAGIEVVKKLVPVAASGRDRLLVLNAGLAPENFTGVLRRFAPDLVILIDAALMGEKPGTIRILPWEETQGLSASTHTMPPYMLARFLVEELDTSVALLGIEPADTSLWAPLSPAVQAAVAEAADGLAALLALAGAPPDEAPAE
;
A
#
# COMPACT_ATOMS: atom_id res chain seq x y z
N MET A 1 -24.53 37.62 18.56
CA MET A 1 -24.66 36.20 18.19
C MET A 1 -23.81 35.96 16.96
N LEU A 2 -22.68 35.27 17.09
CA LEU A 2 -21.93 34.70 15.97
C LEU A 2 -21.45 33.32 16.42
N ALA A 3 -21.82 32.32 15.64
CA ALA A 3 -21.71 30.91 15.97
C ALA A 3 -20.26 30.48 16.14
N LYS A 4 -19.99 29.78 17.25
CA LYS A 4 -18.72 29.11 17.50
C LYS A 4 -18.65 27.88 16.59
N THR A 5 -17.59 27.77 15.80
CA THR A 5 -17.21 26.56 15.08
C THR A 5 -17.05 25.42 16.10
N PRO A 6 -17.65 24.23 15.91
CA PRO A 6 -17.46 23.13 16.83
C PRO A 6 -16.01 22.61 16.72
N ALA A 7 -15.37 22.45 17.87
CA ALA A 7 -14.05 21.85 18.01
C ALA A 7 -14.08 20.40 17.48
N LYS A 8 -13.03 20.02 16.72
CA LYS A 8 -12.79 18.62 16.34
C LYS A 8 -12.68 17.78 17.61
N ILE A 9 -13.60 16.83 17.77
CA ILE A 9 -13.56 15.83 18.83
C ILE A 9 -12.52 14.79 18.40
N ALA A 10 -11.42 14.71 19.13
CA ALA A 10 -10.41 13.67 18.94
C ALA A 10 -11.02 12.29 19.26
N GLY A 11 -10.84 11.31 18.38
CA GLY A 11 -11.11 9.89 18.70
C GLY A 11 -12.22 9.17 17.94
N GLN A 12 -12.72 9.67 16.80
CA GLN A 12 -13.59 8.87 15.92
C GLN A 12 -12.83 8.44 14.67
N LYS A 13 -12.50 7.13 14.57
CA LYS A 13 -12.11 6.52 13.29
C LYS A 13 -13.23 6.78 12.27
N PRO A 14 -12.92 7.27 11.06
CA PRO A 14 -13.94 7.54 10.06
C PRO A 14 -14.67 6.23 9.68
N ARG A 15 -16.00 6.29 9.60
CA ARG A 15 -16.84 5.17 9.18
C ARG A 15 -16.63 4.85 7.69
N PRO A 16 -16.60 3.58 7.27
CA PRO A 16 -16.51 3.19 5.87
C PRO A 16 -17.88 3.35 5.19
N SER A 17 -18.21 4.59 4.82
CA SER A 17 -19.31 4.89 3.90
C SER A 17 -19.11 6.31 3.39
N GLU A 18 -19.13 6.48 2.06
CA GLU A 18 -18.81 7.68 1.27
C GLU A 18 -17.33 7.73 0.83
N ALA A 19 -17.08 7.27 -0.40
CA ALA A 19 -15.82 7.49 -1.09
C ALA A 19 -15.54 9.00 -1.10
N ARG A 20 -14.48 9.42 -0.41
CA ARG A 20 -14.06 10.82 -0.39
C ARG A 20 -13.19 11.06 -1.63
N PRO A 21 -13.61 11.90 -2.60
CA PRO A 21 -12.87 12.10 -3.85
C PRO A 21 -11.49 12.76 -3.66
N ASP A 22 -11.11 13.15 -2.43
CA ASP A 22 -9.89 13.90 -2.11
C ASP A 22 -8.76 13.10 -1.44
N TRP A 23 -8.89 11.78 -1.34
CA TRP A 23 -7.87 10.97 -0.67
C TRP A 23 -6.51 10.97 -1.39
N ARG A 24 -5.46 11.25 -0.63
CA ARG A 24 -4.06 11.07 -1.02
C ARG A 24 -3.62 9.66 -0.64
N ILE A 25 -3.24 8.88 -1.64
CA ILE A 25 -2.89 7.47 -1.46
C ILE A 25 -1.40 7.30 -1.74
N ALA A 26 -0.70 6.62 -0.82
CA ALA A 26 0.66 6.18 -1.03
C ALA A 26 0.71 4.65 -1.15
N LEU A 27 1.30 4.15 -2.24
CA LEU A 27 1.61 2.74 -2.44
C LEU A 27 3.09 2.52 -2.19
N VAL A 28 3.44 1.60 -1.30
CA VAL A 28 4.82 1.34 -0.88
C VAL A 28 5.13 -0.12 -1.10
N GLY A 29 5.88 -0.42 -2.16
CA GLY A 29 6.32 -1.77 -2.49
C GLY A 29 7.60 -2.10 -1.75
N MET A 30 7.57 -3.19 -0.99
CA MET A 30 8.67 -3.70 -0.18
C MET A 30 9.14 -5.04 -0.74
N GLY A 31 10.32 -5.46 -0.27
CA GLY A 31 10.89 -6.76 -0.60
C GLY A 31 12.32 -6.69 -1.14
N ASN A 32 12.82 -7.80 -1.69
CA ASN A 32 14.15 -7.91 -2.27
C ASN A 32 14.10 -8.44 -3.70
N GLU A 33 14.50 -7.61 -4.66
CA GLU A 33 14.57 -7.96 -6.09
C GLU A 33 15.46 -9.17 -6.39
N LEU A 34 16.39 -9.49 -5.48
CA LEU A 34 17.31 -10.61 -5.63
C LEU A 34 16.74 -11.93 -5.11
N ASN A 35 15.58 -11.95 -4.46
CA ASN A 35 15.08 -13.12 -3.73
C ASN A 35 13.75 -13.65 -4.29
N GLY A 36 13.69 -13.98 -5.58
CA GLY A 36 12.52 -14.62 -6.19
C GLY A 36 11.23 -13.88 -5.87
N ASP A 37 10.28 -14.60 -5.27
CA ASP A 37 8.96 -14.10 -4.91
C ASP A 37 8.96 -13.00 -3.85
N ASP A 38 10.06 -12.79 -3.13
CA ASP A 38 10.22 -11.66 -2.22
C ASP A 38 10.21 -10.31 -2.98
N ALA A 39 10.44 -10.32 -4.29
CA ALA A 39 10.33 -9.13 -5.13
C ALA A 39 8.87 -8.70 -5.42
N ALA A 40 7.87 -9.47 -4.99
CA ALA A 40 6.47 -9.25 -5.39
C ALA A 40 5.97 -7.82 -5.14
N GLY A 41 6.23 -7.26 -3.95
CA GLY A 41 5.79 -5.90 -3.63
C GLY A 41 6.44 -4.83 -4.51
N ILE A 42 7.72 -4.99 -4.81
CA ILE A 42 8.46 -4.12 -5.73
C ILE A 42 7.89 -4.21 -7.15
N GLU A 43 7.62 -5.42 -7.64
CA GLU A 43 7.13 -5.64 -8.99
C GLU A 43 5.70 -5.10 -9.20
N VAL A 44 4.85 -5.13 -8.16
CA VAL A 44 3.53 -4.46 -8.17
C VAL A 44 3.70 -2.95 -8.37
N VAL A 45 4.53 -2.28 -7.55
CA VAL A 45 4.66 -0.83 -7.64
C VAL A 45 5.35 -0.37 -8.93
N LYS A 46 6.30 -1.15 -9.48
CA LYS A 46 6.89 -0.88 -10.80
C LYS A 46 5.84 -0.79 -11.90
N LYS A 47 4.85 -1.68 -11.89
CA LYS A 47 3.72 -1.66 -12.85
C LYS A 47 2.82 -0.44 -12.69
N LEU A 48 2.77 0.15 -11.50
CA LEU A 48 1.92 1.30 -11.17
C LEU A 48 2.59 2.67 -11.38
N VAL A 49 3.91 2.71 -11.64
CA VAL A 49 4.63 3.96 -11.96
C VAL A 49 3.98 4.74 -13.11
N PRO A 50 3.59 4.13 -14.25
CA PRO A 50 2.93 4.86 -15.34
C PRO A 50 1.59 5.47 -14.93
N VAL A 51 0.85 4.81 -14.03
CA VAL A 51 -0.43 5.31 -13.50
C VAL A 51 -0.20 6.56 -12.67
N ALA A 52 0.83 6.58 -11.83
CA ALA A 52 1.20 7.76 -11.04
C ALA A 52 1.67 8.93 -11.91
N ALA A 53 2.41 8.63 -12.99
CA ALA A 53 2.92 9.62 -13.93
C ALA A 53 1.83 10.33 -14.76
N SER A 54 0.60 9.80 -14.79
CA SER A 54 -0.53 10.38 -15.54
C SER A 54 -1.10 11.69 -14.95
N GLY A 55 -0.42 12.31 -13.99
CA GLY A 55 -0.76 13.63 -13.45
C GLY A 55 -1.66 13.60 -12.22
N ARG A 56 -1.65 12.51 -11.45
CA ARG A 56 -2.42 12.41 -10.21
C ARG A 56 -1.58 12.89 -9.03
N ASP A 57 -1.66 14.17 -8.69
CA ASP A 57 -1.00 14.77 -7.50
C ASP A 57 -1.37 14.09 -6.17
N ARG A 58 -2.40 13.25 -6.19
CA ARG A 58 -2.97 12.51 -5.05
C ARG A 58 -2.50 11.06 -4.98
N LEU A 59 -1.61 10.62 -5.87
CA LEU A 59 -1.04 9.27 -5.84
C LEU A 59 0.49 9.35 -5.72
N LEU A 60 1.02 8.69 -4.70
CA LEU A 60 2.45 8.47 -4.52
C LEU A 60 2.73 6.98 -4.66
N VAL A 61 3.70 6.62 -5.50
CA VAL A 61 4.15 5.23 -5.65
C VAL A 61 5.63 5.16 -5.31
N LEU A 62 5.98 4.32 -4.34
CA LEU A 62 7.33 4.17 -3.81
C LEU A 62 7.79 2.72 -3.95
N ASN A 63 8.96 2.55 -4.57
CA ASN A 63 9.75 1.33 -4.41
C ASN A 63 10.64 1.52 -3.18
N ALA A 64 10.28 0.85 -2.09
CA ALA A 64 10.98 0.93 -0.81
C ALA A 64 12.04 -0.15 -0.61
N GLY A 65 12.00 -1.22 -1.42
CA GLY A 65 12.89 -2.36 -1.28
C GLY A 65 12.95 -2.89 0.16
N LEU A 66 14.18 -3.12 0.64
CA LEU A 66 14.45 -3.67 1.96
C LEU A 66 14.38 -2.65 3.11
N ALA A 67 14.30 -1.35 2.81
CA ALA A 67 14.47 -0.28 3.81
C ALA A 67 13.34 0.77 3.72
N PRO A 68 12.08 0.38 3.97
CA PRO A 68 10.93 1.28 3.85
C PRO A 68 10.95 2.45 4.85
N GLU A 69 11.68 2.34 5.96
CA GLU A 69 11.87 3.42 6.94
C GLU A 69 12.54 4.67 6.34
N ASN A 70 13.36 4.50 5.30
CA ASN A 70 14.02 5.60 4.59
C ASN A 70 13.02 6.52 3.86
N PHE A 71 11.79 6.05 3.65
CA PHE A 71 10.75 6.78 2.92
C PHE A 71 9.78 7.54 3.83
N THR A 72 9.92 7.42 5.15
CA THR A 72 9.06 8.12 6.13
C THR A 72 9.05 9.64 5.94
N GLY A 73 10.18 10.25 5.57
CA GLY A 73 10.25 11.68 5.27
C GLY A 73 9.48 12.07 4.00
N VAL A 74 9.48 11.21 2.98
CA VAL A 74 8.70 11.40 1.74
C VAL A 74 7.21 11.27 2.04
N LEU A 75 6.82 10.23 2.78
CA LEU A 75 5.44 10.00 3.21
C LEU A 75 4.92 11.16 4.06
N ARG A 76 5.71 11.67 5.01
CA ARG A 76 5.34 12.84 5.83
C ARG A 76 5.07 14.08 4.99
N ARG A 77 5.89 14.35 3.97
CA ARG A 77 5.69 15.50 3.05
C ARG A 77 4.48 15.32 2.16
N PHE A 78 4.23 14.08 1.71
CA PHE A 78 3.09 13.76 0.89
C PHE A 78 1.78 13.78 1.69
N ALA A 79 1.81 13.59 3.01
CA ALA A 79 0.63 13.60 3.87
C ALA A 79 -0.52 12.71 3.34
N PRO A 80 -0.28 11.39 3.20
CA PRO A 80 -1.30 10.47 2.71
C PRO A 80 -2.44 10.32 3.72
N ASP A 81 -3.66 10.14 3.21
CA ASP A 81 -4.81 9.66 3.99
C ASP A 81 -4.77 8.13 4.17
N LEU A 82 -4.19 7.44 3.18
CA LEU A 82 -4.02 6.00 3.15
C LEU A 82 -2.63 5.62 2.63
N VAL A 83 -1.96 4.74 3.37
CA VAL A 83 -0.76 4.03 2.90
C VAL A 83 -1.11 2.56 2.71
N ILE A 84 -0.81 2.03 1.52
CA ILE A 84 -0.88 0.59 1.23
C ILE A 84 0.55 0.09 1.15
N LEU A 85 0.96 -0.66 2.18
CA LEU A 85 2.20 -1.42 2.17
C LEU A 85 1.98 -2.68 1.35
N ILE A 86 2.89 -3.02 0.44
CA ILE A 86 2.75 -4.15 -0.47
C ILE A 86 4.00 -5.02 -0.31
N ASP A 87 3.82 -6.29 0.03
CA ASP A 87 4.94 -7.18 0.36
C ASP A 87 4.65 -8.63 -0.02
N ALA A 88 5.70 -9.44 -0.12
CA ALA A 88 5.55 -10.88 -0.04
C ALA A 88 5.23 -11.26 1.41
N ALA A 89 4.21 -12.09 1.63
CA ALA A 89 3.76 -12.45 2.96
C ALA A 89 3.55 -13.96 3.05
N LEU A 90 4.26 -14.62 3.95
CA LEU A 90 4.05 -16.04 4.24
C LEU A 90 2.81 -16.19 5.14
N MET A 91 1.67 -16.49 4.52
CA MET A 91 0.37 -16.65 5.17
C MET A 91 -0.02 -18.14 5.30
N GLY A 92 0.75 -19.06 4.71
CA GLY A 92 0.45 -20.49 4.72
C GLY A 92 -0.69 -20.86 3.75
N GLU A 93 -0.91 -20.00 2.77
CA GLU A 93 -1.93 -20.16 1.72
C GLU A 93 -1.28 -20.75 0.45
N LYS A 94 -2.06 -20.82 -0.64
CA LYS A 94 -1.49 -21.22 -1.94
C LYS A 94 -0.59 -20.10 -2.50
N PRO A 95 0.56 -20.40 -3.11
CA PRO A 95 1.38 -19.36 -3.74
C PRO A 95 0.60 -18.50 -4.74
N GLY A 96 0.88 -17.20 -4.75
CA GLY A 96 0.13 -16.19 -5.50
C GLY A 96 -1.18 -15.75 -4.85
N THR A 97 -1.57 -16.29 -3.69
CA THR A 97 -2.75 -15.79 -2.96
C THR A 97 -2.51 -14.34 -2.54
N ILE A 98 -3.45 -13.46 -2.88
CA ILE A 98 -3.43 -12.05 -2.48
C ILE A 98 -4.40 -11.83 -1.31
N ARG A 99 -3.96 -11.19 -0.23
CA ARG A 99 -4.83 -10.77 0.86
C ARG A 99 -4.49 -9.38 1.39
N ILE A 100 -5.52 -8.68 1.85
CA ILE A 100 -5.34 -7.55 2.75
C ILE A 100 -5.22 -8.10 4.17
N LEU A 101 -4.10 -7.78 4.81
CA LEU A 101 -3.78 -8.20 6.16
C LEU A 101 -3.95 -7.02 7.12
N PRO A 102 -4.60 -7.21 8.28
CA PRO A 102 -4.54 -6.24 9.35
C PRO A 102 -3.08 -6.13 9.80
N TRP A 103 -2.51 -4.95 9.66
CA TRP A 103 -1.10 -4.74 9.98
C TRP A 103 -0.84 -5.07 11.46
N GLU A 104 -1.83 -4.88 12.34
CA GLU A 104 -1.79 -5.22 13.76
C GLU A 104 -1.51 -6.70 14.04
N GLU A 105 -1.92 -7.61 13.14
CA GLU A 105 -1.71 -9.05 13.30
C GLU A 105 -0.33 -9.50 12.79
N THR A 106 0.46 -8.60 12.18
CA THR A 106 1.80 -8.92 11.65
C THR A 106 2.92 -8.85 12.68
N GLN A 107 2.61 -8.60 13.96
CA GLN A 107 3.59 -8.50 15.06
C GLN A 107 4.51 -9.72 15.24
N GLY A 108 4.14 -10.89 14.70
CA GLY A 108 4.93 -12.13 14.76
C GLY A 108 5.62 -12.53 13.44
N LEU A 109 5.38 -11.80 12.34
CA LEU A 109 5.88 -12.12 11.01
C LEU A 109 7.22 -11.40 10.76
N SER A 110 8.24 -11.68 11.57
CA SER A 110 9.61 -11.21 11.30
C SER A 110 10.36 -12.27 10.50
N ALA A 111 10.26 -12.22 9.17
CA ALA A 111 10.98 -13.16 8.29
C ALA A 111 12.46 -12.79 8.09
N SER A 112 12.93 -11.64 8.62
CA SER A 112 14.28 -11.14 8.43
C SER A 112 14.87 -10.60 9.74
N THR A 113 16.17 -10.82 9.95
CA THR A 113 16.94 -10.35 11.12
C THR A 113 17.55 -8.97 10.93
N HIS A 114 17.38 -8.35 9.76
CA HIS A 114 18.05 -7.09 9.40
C HIS A 114 17.12 -6.03 8.81
N THR A 115 15.82 -6.30 8.71
CA THR A 115 14.81 -5.31 8.27
C THR A 115 13.86 -4.97 9.40
N MET A 116 13.34 -3.74 9.38
CA MET A 116 12.29 -3.34 10.30
C MET A 116 11.03 -4.16 10.02
N PRO A 117 10.38 -4.77 11.03
CA PRO A 117 9.13 -5.48 10.81
C PRO A 117 8.06 -4.54 10.23
N PRO A 118 7.28 -4.96 9.20
CA PRO A 118 6.25 -4.11 8.58
C PRO A 118 5.27 -3.50 9.58
N TYR A 119 4.94 -4.21 10.66
CA TYR A 119 4.13 -3.72 11.78
C TYR A 119 4.68 -2.42 12.38
N MET A 120 6.00 -2.32 12.59
CA MET A 120 6.62 -1.16 13.23
C MET A 120 6.51 0.09 12.35
N LEU A 121 6.69 -0.07 11.04
CA LEU A 121 6.46 1.00 10.08
C LEU A 121 4.99 1.40 10.06
N ALA A 122 4.07 0.44 9.94
CA ALA A 122 2.63 0.71 9.93
C ALA A 122 2.20 1.47 11.20
N ARG A 123 2.69 1.04 12.37
CA ARG A 123 2.45 1.73 13.64
C ARG A 123 2.95 3.18 13.61
N PHE A 124 4.18 3.41 13.17
CA PHE A 124 4.73 4.77 13.04
C PHE A 124 3.85 5.62 12.12
N LEU A 125 3.44 5.09 10.96
CA LEU A 125 2.62 5.83 10.02
C LEU A 125 1.26 6.22 10.63
N VAL A 126 0.62 5.31 11.36
CA VAL A 126 -0.65 5.59 12.06
C VAL A 126 -0.46 6.61 13.19
N GLU A 127 0.52 6.40 14.07
CA GLU A 127 0.71 7.22 15.27
C GLU A 127 1.31 8.61 14.98
N GLU A 128 2.25 8.70 14.04
CA GLU A 128 3.04 9.91 13.80
C GLU A 128 2.61 10.71 12.56
N LEU A 129 1.91 10.07 11.61
CA LEU A 129 1.40 10.74 10.41
C LEU A 129 -0.14 10.83 10.36
N ASP A 130 -0.85 10.28 11.35
CA ASP A 130 -2.34 10.26 11.39
C ASP A 130 -2.94 9.67 10.10
N THR A 131 -2.31 8.63 9.55
CA THR A 131 -2.71 7.99 8.28
C THR A 131 -3.35 6.63 8.51
N SER A 132 -4.25 6.22 7.62
CA SER A 132 -4.73 4.83 7.59
C SER A 132 -3.69 3.94 6.91
N VAL A 133 -3.48 2.74 7.42
CA VAL A 133 -2.53 1.78 6.82
C VAL A 133 -3.24 0.47 6.51
N ALA A 134 -2.98 -0.06 5.31
CA ALA A 134 -3.33 -1.42 4.92
C ALA A 134 -2.05 -2.15 4.46
N LEU A 135 -2.00 -3.46 4.69
CA LEU A 135 -0.95 -4.33 4.16
C LEU A 135 -1.56 -5.26 3.11
N LEU A 136 -1.04 -5.22 1.88
CA LEU A 136 -1.37 -6.17 0.83
C LEU A 136 -0.24 -7.21 0.75
N GLY A 137 -0.56 -8.42 1.17
CA GLY A 137 0.35 -9.56 1.14
C GLY A 137 0.12 -10.44 -0.08
N ILE A 138 1.20 -10.91 -0.69
CA ILE A 138 1.18 -11.93 -1.75
C ILE A 138 1.92 -13.17 -1.24
N GLU A 139 1.27 -14.34 -1.25
CA GLU A 139 1.89 -15.59 -0.80
C GLU A 139 3.04 -15.98 -1.74
N PRO A 140 4.28 -16.14 -1.24
CA PRO A 140 5.40 -16.58 -2.06
C PRO A 140 5.41 -18.11 -2.26
N ALA A 141 5.98 -18.58 -3.37
CA ALA A 141 6.34 -19.98 -3.57
C ALA A 141 7.83 -20.22 -3.23
N ASP A 142 8.71 -19.33 -3.69
CA ASP A 142 10.16 -19.45 -3.55
C ASP A 142 10.82 -18.06 -3.39
N THR A 143 11.47 -17.84 -2.26
CA THR A 143 12.22 -16.61 -1.94
C THR A 143 13.74 -16.80 -2.00
N SER A 144 14.20 -17.84 -2.71
CA SER A 144 15.62 -18.15 -2.86
C SER A 144 16.37 -17.04 -3.60
N LEU A 145 17.63 -16.83 -3.20
CA LEU A 145 18.50 -15.87 -3.84
C LEU A 145 18.72 -16.21 -5.32
N TRP A 146 18.60 -15.20 -6.19
CA TRP A 146 18.67 -15.25 -7.65
C TRP A 146 17.57 -16.05 -8.35
N ALA A 147 16.56 -16.54 -7.62
CA ALA A 147 15.39 -17.12 -8.24
C ALA A 147 14.59 -16.03 -9.00
N PRO A 148 13.92 -16.38 -10.11
CA PRO A 148 12.92 -15.51 -10.71
C PRO A 148 11.63 -15.54 -9.87
N LEU A 149 10.70 -14.61 -10.14
CA LEU A 149 9.32 -14.76 -9.67
C LEU A 149 8.74 -16.08 -10.17
N SER A 150 8.06 -16.82 -9.30
CA SER A 150 7.30 -18.00 -9.66
C SER A 150 6.09 -17.63 -10.54
N PRO A 151 5.61 -18.53 -11.43
CA PRO A 151 4.48 -18.22 -12.31
C PRO A 151 3.22 -17.78 -11.56
N ALA A 152 2.96 -18.35 -10.39
CA ALA A 152 1.82 -18.00 -9.55
C ALA A 152 1.93 -16.56 -9.02
N VAL A 153 3.10 -16.17 -8.54
CA VAL A 153 3.35 -14.81 -8.03
C VAL A 153 3.42 -13.79 -9.17
N GLN A 154 3.97 -14.14 -10.34
CA GLN A 154 3.91 -13.27 -11.52
C GLN A 154 2.46 -12.92 -11.90
N ALA A 155 1.56 -13.90 -11.88
CA ALA A 155 0.14 -13.68 -12.14
C ALA A 155 -0.49 -12.81 -11.05
N ALA A 156 -0.19 -13.09 -9.78
CA ALA A 156 -0.70 -12.31 -8.64
C ALA A 156 -0.22 -10.85 -8.65
N VAL A 157 1.04 -10.60 -9.05
CA VAL A 157 1.59 -9.25 -9.22
C VAL A 157 0.83 -8.48 -10.29
N ALA A 158 0.50 -9.12 -11.41
CA ALA A 158 -0.31 -8.50 -12.45
C ALA A 158 -1.74 -8.22 -11.94
N GLU A 159 -2.37 -9.19 -11.30
CA GLU A 159 -3.72 -9.05 -10.73
C GLU A 159 -3.79 -7.92 -9.68
N ALA A 160 -2.82 -7.86 -8.77
CA ALA A 160 -2.73 -6.82 -7.74
C ALA A 160 -2.54 -5.42 -8.37
N ALA A 161 -1.64 -5.30 -9.36
CA ALA A 161 -1.41 -4.04 -10.04
C ALA A 161 -2.66 -3.57 -10.81
N ASP A 162 -3.31 -4.46 -11.55
CA ASP A 162 -4.53 -4.14 -12.30
C ASP A 162 -5.68 -3.75 -11.37
N GLY A 163 -5.87 -4.50 -10.27
CA GLY A 163 -6.87 -4.21 -9.25
C GLY A 163 -6.63 -2.86 -8.57
N LEU A 164 -5.39 -2.56 -8.18
CA LEU A 164 -5.03 -1.26 -7.61
C LEU A 164 -5.22 -0.13 -8.62
N ALA A 165 -4.81 -0.31 -9.88
CA ALA A 165 -5.00 0.69 -10.92
C ALA A 165 -6.50 0.99 -11.16
N ALA A 166 -7.34 -0.04 -11.19
CA ALA A 166 -8.79 0.11 -11.32
C ALA A 166 -9.41 0.85 -10.13
N LEU A 167 -9.05 0.49 -8.90
CA LEU A 167 -9.50 1.18 -7.69
C LEU A 167 -9.08 2.65 -7.68
N LEU A 168 -7.84 2.93 -8.07
CA LEU A 168 -7.33 4.30 -8.18
C LEU A 168 -8.06 5.09 -9.28
N ALA A 169 -8.46 4.46 -10.38
CA ALA A 169 -9.25 5.11 -11.42
C ALA A 169 -10.66 5.46 -10.94
N LEU A 170 -11.29 4.60 -10.14
CA LEU A 170 -12.58 4.88 -9.51
C LEU A 170 -12.48 5.99 -8.46
N ALA A 171 -11.41 5.99 -7.65
CA ALA A 171 -11.17 7.03 -6.64
C ALA A 171 -10.76 8.39 -7.25
N GLY A 172 -10.22 8.38 -8.47
CA GLY A 172 -9.77 9.57 -9.19
C GLY A 172 -10.75 10.11 -10.24
N ALA A 173 -11.96 9.55 -10.36
CA ALA A 173 -12.97 10.11 -11.24
C ALA A 173 -13.45 11.46 -10.66
N PRO A 174 -13.40 12.56 -11.43
CA PRO A 174 -14.01 13.81 -10.99
C PRO A 174 -15.51 13.59 -10.78
N PRO A 175 -16.12 14.16 -9.72
CA PRO A 175 -17.53 13.95 -9.39
C PRO A 175 -18.54 14.49 -10.43
N ASP A 176 -18.11 14.93 -11.62
CA ASP A 176 -18.96 15.62 -12.60
C ASP A 176 -18.76 15.20 -14.07
N GLU A 177 -18.11 14.05 -14.33
CA GLU A 177 -18.20 13.42 -15.66
C GLU A 177 -19.18 12.24 -15.61
N ALA A 178 -20.46 12.57 -15.38
CA ALA A 178 -21.52 11.70 -15.89
C ALA A 178 -21.47 11.73 -17.42
N PRO A 179 -21.63 10.60 -18.12
CA PRO A 179 -21.67 10.61 -19.57
C PRO A 179 -22.86 11.44 -20.03
N ALA A 180 -22.60 12.46 -20.84
CA ALA A 180 -23.65 13.12 -21.61
C ALA A 180 -24.30 12.08 -22.53
N GLU A 181 -25.63 12.01 -22.48
CA GLU A 181 -26.48 11.19 -23.36
C GLU A 181 -26.12 11.29 -24.84
#